data_AF-A0AAV2F8R6-F1
#
_entry.id   AF-A0AAV2F8R6-F1
#
_cell.length_a   1.000
_cell.length_b   1.000
_cell.length_c   1.000
_cell.angle_alpha   90.00
_cell.angle_beta   90.00
_cell.angle_gamma   90.00
#
_symmetry.space_group_name_H-M   'P 1'
#
loop_
_entity.id
_entity.type
_entity.pdbx_description
1 polymer ?
#
loop_
_entity_poly.entity_id
_entity_poly.type
_entity_poly.pdbx_seq_one_letter_code
_entity_poly.pdbx_strand_id
1 'polypeptide(L)'
;MRSLESLSLPHPNAPQSCLWGTGSEAGRNPVPKISKLPLGRSKIKSLAVRMSLVTSSGGTGKKNPHGIGKNDGVIIVDHGSRRKESNLMLNEFAAMFKDKTGYPIVEPAHMELAEPSIKDAFGICVQQGAKRVVVSPFFLFPGRHWHQDIPSLTAEAAKEHPGVPYLITAPLGLHELLVDVVNDRINYCLSHLAGDVKECDVCVDTNKCKFTSH
;
A
#
# COMPACT_ATOMS: atom_id res chain seq x y z
N MET A 1 -27.69 43.06 57.48
CA MET A 1 -26.56 43.62 58.25
C MET A 1 -25.78 42.46 58.85
N ARG A 2 -24.43 42.53 58.79
CA ARG A 2 -23.41 41.47 59.01
C ARG A 2 -23.19 40.60 57.76
N SER A 3 -21.98 40.28 57.29
CA SER A 3 -20.61 40.66 57.64
C SER A 3 -19.74 40.34 56.42
N LEU A 4 -18.75 41.19 56.13
CA LEU A 4 -17.64 40.91 55.23
C LEU A 4 -16.72 39.88 55.90
N GLU A 5 -16.16 38.95 55.12
CA GLU A 5 -14.81 38.43 55.36
C GLU A 5 -14.21 37.84 54.08
N SER A 6 -12.97 38.22 53.87
CA SER A 6 -12.18 38.19 52.65
C SER A 6 -11.51 36.84 52.42
N LEU A 7 -11.56 36.37 51.17
CA LEU A 7 -10.79 35.24 50.65
C LEU A 7 -9.29 35.56 50.62
N SER A 8 -8.51 34.77 51.34
CA SER A 8 -7.05 34.69 51.22
C SER A 8 -6.66 33.37 50.55
N LEU A 9 -6.00 33.47 49.40
CA LEU A 9 -5.34 32.37 48.70
C LEU A 9 -3.99 32.03 49.35
N PRO A 10 -3.55 30.77 49.24
CA PRO A 10 -2.14 30.51 48.99
C PRO A 10 -1.90 29.52 47.83
N HIS A 11 -0.98 29.89 46.93
CA HIS A 11 -0.06 28.98 46.21
C HIS A 11 1.27 28.92 47.02
N PRO A 12 2.25 28.00 46.82
CA PRO A 12 2.57 27.24 45.59
C PRO A 12 3.14 25.78 45.75
N ASN A 13 3.27 25.11 44.60
CA ASN A 13 4.32 24.16 44.15
C ASN A 13 4.65 22.79 44.82
N ALA A 14 4.55 21.76 43.95
CA ALA A 14 5.45 20.59 43.75
C ALA A 14 5.22 19.30 44.58
N PRO A 15 5.81 18.14 44.16
CA PRO A 15 5.15 17.08 43.40
C PRO A 15 4.87 15.81 44.23
N GLN A 16 3.79 15.09 43.93
CA GLN A 16 3.46 13.83 44.60
C GLN A 16 4.47 12.72 44.24
N SER A 17 5.28 12.35 45.21
CA SER A 17 6.06 11.12 45.27
C SER A 17 5.11 9.92 45.50
N CYS A 18 5.03 9.01 44.53
CA CYS A 18 4.47 7.68 44.76
C CYS A 18 5.57 6.77 45.31
N LEU A 19 5.28 6.24 46.49
CA LEU A 19 6.04 5.27 47.26
C LEU A 19 6.15 3.95 46.48
N TRP A 20 7.38 3.50 46.24
CA TRP A 20 7.67 2.14 45.76
C TRP A 20 7.56 1.17 46.93
N GLY A 21 6.46 0.42 46.97
CA GLY A 21 6.32 -0.79 47.79
C GLY A 21 7.07 -1.95 47.15
N THR A 22 7.95 -2.57 47.93
CA THR A 22 8.71 -3.79 47.60
C THR A 22 7.81 -5.02 47.65
N GLY A 23 7.84 -5.87 46.62
CA GLY A 23 7.07 -7.13 46.62
C GLY A 23 7.19 -7.99 45.35
N SER A 24 8.27 -8.77 45.27
CA SER A 24 8.38 -10.17 44.78
C SER A 24 7.67 -10.65 43.50
N GLU A 25 8.51 -10.87 42.47
CA GLU A 25 8.55 -11.95 41.45
C GLU A 25 7.33 -12.85 41.16
N ALA A 26 6.94 -12.91 39.87
CA ALA A 26 7.18 -14.05 38.96
C ALA A 26 6.09 -14.18 37.88
N GLY A 27 6.46 -14.01 36.60
CA GLY A 27 5.55 -14.21 35.47
C GLY A 27 6.09 -13.71 34.14
N ARG A 28 7.28 -14.16 33.71
CA ARG A 28 7.80 -13.90 32.36
C ARG A 28 7.14 -14.86 31.37
N ASN A 29 6.31 -14.34 30.48
CA ASN A 29 5.83 -15.07 29.30
C ASN A 29 7.00 -15.45 28.38
N PRO A 30 7.09 -16.69 27.87
CA PRO A 30 8.21 -17.10 27.04
C PRO A 30 8.10 -16.54 25.62
N VAL A 31 9.21 -15.96 25.15
CA VAL A 31 9.46 -15.62 23.74
C VAL A 31 9.55 -16.92 22.92
N PRO A 32 8.84 -17.07 21.79
CA PRO A 32 8.94 -18.27 20.97
C PRO A 32 10.34 -18.41 20.35
N LYS A 33 10.95 -19.58 20.54
CA LYS A 33 12.26 -19.95 20.01
C LYS A 33 12.18 -20.16 18.50
N ILE A 34 12.89 -19.32 17.73
CA ILE A 34 13.14 -19.52 16.30
C ILE A 34 14.05 -20.75 16.15
N SER A 35 13.53 -21.80 15.54
CA SER A 35 14.30 -22.99 15.16
C SER A 35 15.23 -22.65 13.99
N LYS A 36 16.50 -22.99 14.15
CA LYS A 36 17.55 -22.82 13.13
C LYS A 36 17.27 -23.75 11.95
N LEU A 37 17.03 -23.18 10.76
CA LEU A 37 17.13 -23.92 9.49
C LEU A 37 18.60 -23.95 9.02
N PRO A 38 19.07 -25.05 8.43
CA PRO A 38 20.47 -25.20 8.06
C PRO A 38 20.81 -24.36 6.82
N LEU A 39 21.91 -23.61 6.90
CA LEU A 39 22.55 -22.94 5.76
C LEU A 39 23.07 -23.99 4.76
N GLY A 40 22.38 -24.12 3.63
CA GLY A 40 22.82 -24.87 2.46
C GLY A 40 23.50 -23.97 1.44
N ARG A 41 24.71 -24.36 1.01
CA ARG A 41 25.62 -23.66 0.08
C ARG A 41 25.01 -23.29 -1.28
N SER A 42 25.49 -22.14 -1.76
CA SER A 42 25.36 -21.54 -3.09
C SER A 42 25.40 -22.51 -4.28
N LYS A 43 24.44 -22.36 -5.19
CA LYS A 43 24.62 -22.51 -6.64
C LYS A 43 23.88 -21.38 -7.34
N ILE A 44 24.66 -20.44 -7.86
CA ILE A 44 24.24 -19.46 -8.86
C ILE A 44 23.65 -20.25 -10.03
N LYS A 45 22.32 -20.29 -10.12
CA LYS A 45 21.61 -20.59 -11.35
C LYS A 45 21.01 -19.27 -11.78
N SER A 46 21.49 -18.77 -12.92
CA SER A 46 20.83 -17.74 -13.72
C SER A 46 19.32 -17.84 -13.52
N LEU A 47 18.74 -16.81 -12.89
CA LEU A 47 17.31 -16.67 -12.81
C LEU A 47 16.83 -16.26 -14.20
N ALA A 48 16.84 -17.22 -15.13
CA ALA A 48 15.76 -17.32 -16.08
C ALA A 48 14.51 -17.52 -15.21
N VAL A 49 13.95 -16.41 -14.72
CA VAL A 49 12.56 -16.36 -14.29
C VAL A 49 11.84 -17.03 -15.45
N ARG A 50 11.18 -18.16 -15.19
CA ARG A 50 10.09 -18.61 -16.06
C ARG A 50 8.95 -17.59 -15.90
N MET A 51 9.22 -16.34 -16.26
CA MET A 51 8.27 -15.54 -16.99
C MET A 51 8.10 -16.40 -18.22
N SER A 52 6.97 -17.07 -18.31
CA SER A 52 6.46 -17.43 -19.62
C SER A 52 6.62 -16.15 -20.44
N LEU A 53 7.63 -16.14 -21.30
CA LEU A 53 7.66 -15.32 -22.49
C LEU A 53 6.29 -15.57 -23.10
N VAL A 54 5.36 -14.64 -22.90
CA VAL A 54 4.21 -14.52 -23.78
C VAL A 54 4.82 -14.04 -25.07
N THR A 55 5.41 -14.99 -25.80
CA THR A 55 5.55 -14.88 -27.23
C THR A 55 4.13 -14.70 -27.74
N SER A 56 3.95 -13.70 -28.59
CA SER A 56 2.77 -13.52 -29.43
C SER A 56 2.53 -14.82 -30.24
N SER A 57 1.87 -15.78 -29.63
CA SER A 57 1.46 -17.05 -30.24
C SER A 57 0.61 -17.83 -29.24
N GLY A 58 -0.69 -17.52 -29.20
CA GLY A 58 -1.76 -18.53 -29.04
C GLY A 58 -1.80 -19.40 -27.78
N GLY A 59 -1.30 -18.95 -26.63
CA GLY A 59 -1.46 -19.68 -25.36
C GLY A 59 -2.87 -19.50 -24.78
N THR A 60 -3.72 -20.52 -24.89
CA THR A 60 -5.01 -20.61 -24.18
C THR A 60 -4.78 -20.74 -22.66
N GLY A 61 -4.41 -19.66 -22.00
CA GLY A 61 -4.56 -19.56 -20.55
C GLY A 61 -6.06 -19.72 -20.25
N LYS A 62 -6.44 -20.78 -19.51
CA LYS A 62 -7.82 -20.96 -19.07
C LYS A 62 -8.26 -19.66 -18.40
N LYS A 63 -9.18 -18.92 -19.03
CA LYS A 63 -9.72 -17.70 -18.45
C LYS A 63 -10.32 -18.08 -17.11
N ASN A 64 -9.86 -17.44 -16.03
CA ASN A 64 -10.49 -17.57 -14.73
C ASN A 64 -11.96 -17.16 -14.90
N PRO A 65 -12.94 -18.07 -14.72
CA PRO A 65 -14.35 -17.73 -14.92
C PRO A 65 -14.84 -16.67 -13.93
N HIS A 66 -14.08 -16.42 -12.85
CA HIS A 66 -14.34 -15.41 -11.84
C HIS A 66 -13.41 -14.20 -11.93
N GLY A 67 -12.58 -14.11 -12.97
CA GLY A 67 -11.66 -12.99 -13.19
C GLY A 67 -12.36 -11.70 -13.65
N ILE A 68 -11.57 -10.66 -13.90
CA ILE A 68 -12.05 -9.40 -14.49
C ILE A 68 -12.54 -9.67 -15.92
N GLY A 69 -13.81 -9.37 -16.16
CA GLY A 69 -14.49 -9.50 -17.43
C GLY A 69 -14.47 -8.20 -18.25
N LYS A 70 -15.01 -8.28 -19.48
CA LYS A 70 -15.03 -7.16 -20.44
C LYS A 70 -15.83 -5.93 -19.99
N ASN A 71 -16.71 -6.10 -19.00
CA ASN A 71 -17.57 -5.05 -18.47
C ASN A 71 -17.29 -4.82 -16.97
N ASP A 72 -16.10 -5.15 -16.49
CA ASP A 72 -15.69 -4.82 -15.13
C ASP A 72 -14.78 -3.59 -15.17
N GLY A 73 -14.99 -2.66 -14.24
CA GLY A 73 -14.07 -1.57 -13.97
C GLY A 73 -13.12 -1.94 -12.83
N VAL A 74 -11.85 -1.58 -12.94
CA VAL A 74 -10.88 -1.68 -11.85
C VAL A 74 -10.46 -0.29 -11.43
N ILE A 75 -10.56 0.03 -10.14
CA ILE A 75 -10.04 1.26 -9.57
C ILE A 75 -8.81 0.92 -8.74
N ILE A 76 -7.67 1.55 -8.98
CA ILE A 76 -6.47 1.41 -8.17
C ILE A 76 -6.36 2.65 -7.28
N VAL A 77 -6.40 2.46 -5.96
CA VAL A 77 -6.56 3.56 -5.00
C VAL A 77 -5.33 3.72 -4.11
N ASP A 78 -4.76 4.92 -4.02
CA ASP A 78 -3.80 5.28 -2.98
C ASP A 78 -4.34 6.39 -2.02
N HIS A 79 -3.48 6.94 -1.16
CA HIS A 79 -3.88 8.02 -0.24
C HIS A 79 -4.06 9.38 -0.96
N GLY A 80 -3.42 9.54 -2.11
CA GLY A 80 -3.05 10.83 -2.68
C GLY A 80 -1.85 11.44 -1.97
N SER A 81 -1.25 12.43 -2.61
CA SER A 81 -0.14 13.21 -2.11
C SER A 81 -0.33 14.68 -2.45
N ARG A 82 0.18 15.55 -1.58
CA ARG A 82 0.30 16.98 -1.89
C ARG A 82 1.30 17.27 -3.01
N ARG A 83 2.19 16.31 -3.29
CA ARG A 83 3.17 16.39 -4.38
C ARG A 83 2.54 15.82 -5.64
N LYS A 84 2.37 16.66 -6.66
CA LYS A 84 1.73 16.28 -7.93
C LYS A 84 2.45 15.12 -8.61
N GLU A 85 3.78 15.09 -8.53
CA GLU A 85 4.63 14.05 -9.12
C GLU A 85 4.31 12.67 -8.53
N SER A 86 3.99 12.60 -7.23
CA SER A 86 3.59 11.35 -6.59
C SER A 86 2.26 10.83 -7.12
N ASN A 87 1.31 11.71 -7.39
CA ASN A 87 0.00 11.33 -7.94
C ASN A 87 0.13 10.83 -9.39
N LEU A 88 1.03 11.43 -10.18
CA LEU A 88 1.31 11.00 -11.55
C LEU A 88 1.87 9.57 -11.60
N MET A 89 2.66 9.15 -10.61
CA MET A 89 3.15 7.76 -10.54
C MET A 89 2.01 6.74 -10.42
N LEU A 90 0.91 7.07 -9.74
CA LEU A 90 -0.26 6.17 -9.68
C LEU A 90 -0.94 6.07 -11.06
N ASN A 91 -1.02 7.18 -11.80
CA ASN A 91 -1.57 7.19 -13.16
C ASN A 91 -0.72 6.33 -14.11
N GLU A 92 0.60 6.47 -14.04
CA GLU A 92 1.55 5.64 -14.80
C GLU A 92 1.42 4.17 -14.42
N PHE A 93 1.31 3.86 -13.13
CA PHE A 93 1.10 2.49 -12.67
C PHE A 93 -0.23 1.91 -13.16
N ALA A 94 -1.32 2.68 -13.13
CA ALA A 94 -2.62 2.25 -13.64
C ALA A 94 -2.58 1.97 -15.15
N ALA A 95 -1.88 2.80 -15.94
CA ALA A 95 -1.66 2.56 -17.35
C ALA A 95 -0.82 1.29 -17.59
N MET A 96 0.30 1.13 -16.89
CA MET A 96 1.12 -0.09 -16.94
C MET A 96 0.32 -1.34 -16.58
N PHE A 97 -0.52 -1.25 -15.55
CA PHE A 97 -1.38 -2.35 -15.10
C PHE A 97 -2.41 -2.69 -16.18
N LYS A 98 -3.05 -1.68 -16.79
CA LYS A 98 -4.00 -1.85 -17.90
C LYS A 98 -3.34 -2.56 -19.08
N ASP A 99 -2.18 -2.08 -19.52
CA ASP A 99 -1.45 -2.65 -20.66
C ASP A 99 -1.01 -4.09 -20.39
N LYS A 100 -0.52 -4.37 -19.18
CA LYS A 100 -0.04 -5.70 -18.80
C LYS A 100 -1.16 -6.73 -18.62
N THR A 101 -2.33 -6.31 -18.13
CA THR A 101 -3.47 -7.21 -17.87
C THR A 101 -4.43 -7.32 -19.05
N GLY A 102 -4.48 -6.32 -19.92
CA GLY A 102 -5.47 -6.20 -20.99
C GLY A 102 -6.89 -5.91 -20.48
N TYR A 103 -7.05 -5.46 -19.23
CA TYR A 103 -8.36 -5.09 -18.70
C TYR A 103 -8.88 -3.82 -19.38
N PRO A 104 -10.15 -3.77 -19.78
CA PRO A 104 -10.63 -2.68 -20.63
C PRO A 104 -10.78 -1.35 -19.89
N ILE A 105 -11.15 -1.39 -18.62
CA ILE A 105 -11.48 -0.22 -17.78
C ILE A 105 -10.63 -0.29 -16.52
N VAL A 106 -9.65 0.59 -16.41
CA VAL A 106 -8.74 0.71 -15.26
C VAL A 106 -8.55 2.19 -14.99
N GLU A 107 -8.92 2.63 -13.78
CA GLU A 107 -8.85 4.03 -13.37
C GLU A 107 -8.01 4.19 -12.09
N PRO A 108 -7.10 5.17 -12.01
CA PRO A 108 -6.48 5.55 -10.75
C PRO A 108 -7.48 6.35 -9.90
N ALA A 109 -7.33 6.30 -8.57
CA ALA A 109 -8.03 7.22 -7.68
C ALA A 109 -7.21 7.50 -6.42
N HIS A 110 -7.53 8.62 -5.78
CA HIS A 110 -6.92 9.05 -4.54
C HIS A 110 -8.00 9.21 -3.46
N MET A 111 -7.63 8.88 -2.22
CA MET A 111 -8.58 8.84 -1.11
C MET A 111 -8.93 10.23 -0.56
N GLU A 112 -7.95 11.14 -0.45
CA GLU A 112 -8.17 12.43 0.25
C GLU A 112 -7.37 13.60 -0.34
N LEU A 113 -6.11 13.36 -0.77
CA LEU A 113 -5.15 14.46 -0.97
C LEU A 113 -4.99 14.92 -2.43
N ALA A 114 -5.68 14.27 -3.36
CA ALA A 114 -5.52 14.51 -4.79
C ALA A 114 -6.77 14.07 -5.56
N GLU A 115 -6.82 14.43 -6.84
CA GLU A 115 -7.85 14.02 -7.79
C GLU A 115 -7.24 13.15 -8.88
N PRO A 116 -7.99 12.17 -9.44
CA PRO A 116 -9.42 11.92 -9.23
C PRO A 116 -9.73 11.22 -7.90
N SER A 117 -10.88 11.54 -7.29
CA SER A 117 -11.39 10.84 -6.11
C SER A 117 -11.91 9.44 -6.46
N ILE A 118 -12.14 8.60 -5.44
CA ILE A 118 -12.79 7.28 -5.62
C ILE A 118 -14.16 7.44 -6.30
N LYS A 119 -14.89 8.50 -5.98
CA LYS A 119 -16.18 8.81 -6.58
C LYS A 119 -16.06 9.09 -8.08
N ASP A 120 -15.10 9.93 -8.47
CA ASP A 120 -14.90 10.28 -9.87
C ASP A 120 -14.48 9.06 -10.69
N ALA A 121 -13.53 8.26 -10.19
CA ALA A 121 -13.08 7.04 -10.85
C ALA A 121 -14.21 6.01 -10.98
N PHE A 122 -15.09 5.88 -9.98
CA PHE A 122 -16.27 5.02 -10.04
C PHE A 122 -17.23 5.48 -11.15
N GLY A 123 -17.54 6.78 -11.18
CA GLY A 123 -18.40 7.36 -12.22
C GLY A 123 -17.83 7.15 -13.61
N ILE A 124 -16.52 7.35 -13.78
CA ILE A 124 -15.81 7.11 -15.05
C ILE A 124 -15.90 5.63 -15.46
N CYS A 125 -15.71 4.68 -14.53
CA CYS A 125 -15.87 3.26 -14.82
C CYS A 125 -17.28 2.95 -15.35
N VAL A 126 -18.31 3.48 -14.68
CA VAL A 126 -19.71 3.27 -15.08
C VAL A 126 -20.01 3.91 -16.43
N GLN A 127 -19.50 5.13 -16.70
CA GLN A 127 -19.63 5.80 -18.00
C GLN A 127 -18.98 5.00 -19.14
N GLN A 128 -17.87 4.29 -18.85
CA GLN A 128 -17.23 3.37 -19.79
C GLN A 128 -17.97 2.03 -19.96
N GLY A 129 -19.08 1.82 -19.26
CA GLY A 129 -19.93 0.63 -19.38
C GLY A 129 -19.65 -0.47 -18.36
N ALA A 130 -18.93 -0.17 -17.27
CA ALA A 130 -18.73 -1.12 -16.19
C ALA A 130 -20.07 -1.54 -15.55
N LYS A 131 -20.29 -2.85 -15.44
CA LYS A 131 -21.42 -3.49 -14.76
C LYS A 131 -21.06 -4.01 -13.36
N ARG A 132 -19.78 -3.96 -13.00
CA ARG A 132 -19.24 -4.23 -11.67
C ARG A 132 -17.92 -3.47 -11.53
N VAL A 133 -17.64 -2.97 -10.33
CA VAL A 133 -16.40 -2.22 -10.03
C VAL A 133 -15.57 -2.94 -8.98
N VAL A 134 -14.28 -3.12 -9.23
CA VAL A 134 -13.32 -3.70 -8.28
C VAL A 134 -12.36 -2.61 -7.83
N VAL A 135 -12.44 -2.25 -6.55
CA VAL A 135 -11.58 -1.23 -5.92
C VAL A 135 -10.41 -1.93 -5.25
N SER A 136 -9.20 -1.64 -5.70
CA SER A 136 -7.96 -2.27 -5.25
C SER A 136 -7.06 -1.25 -4.54
N PRO A 137 -6.89 -1.35 -3.21
CA PRO A 137 -6.00 -0.47 -2.47
C PRO A 137 -4.52 -0.75 -2.78
N PHE A 138 -3.79 0.28 -3.20
CA PHE A 138 -2.36 0.25 -3.49
C PHE A 138 -1.52 0.57 -2.24
N PHE A 139 -1.73 -0.23 -1.18
CA PHE A 139 -1.06 -0.08 0.12
C PHE A 139 -0.24 -1.31 0.49
N LEU A 140 0.92 -1.12 1.13
CA LEU A 140 1.77 -2.23 1.58
C LEU A 140 1.21 -2.96 2.80
N PHE A 141 0.49 -2.26 3.69
CA PHE A 141 -0.01 -2.85 4.93
C PHE A 141 -1.48 -2.53 5.15
N PRO A 142 -2.25 -3.46 5.75
CA PRO A 142 -3.60 -3.17 6.19
C PRO A 142 -3.57 -2.14 7.34
N GLY A 143 -4.47 -1.18 7.29
CA GLY A 143 -4.60 -0.11 8.29
C GLY A 143 -6.00 0.47 8.31
N ARG A 144 -6.22 1.54 9.10
CA ARG A 144 -7.54 2.20 9.24
C ARG A 144 -8.19 2.49 7.89
N HIS A 145 -7.40 3.00 6.94
CA HIS A 145 -7.85 3.38 5.60
C HIS A 145 -8.48 2.24 4.80
N TRP A 146 -7.91 1.04 4.90
CA TRP A 146 -8.49 -0.14 4.27
C TRP A 146 -9.75 -0.64 5.00
N HIS A 147 -9.76 -0.57 6.34
CA HIS A 147 -10.88 -1.07 7.14
C HIS A 147 -12.11 -0.17 7.15
N GLN A 148 -11.95 1.14 6.97
CA GLN A 148 -13.01 2.12 7.23
C GLN A 148 -13.19 3.09 6.06
N ASP A 149 -12.12 3.77 5.65
CA ASP A 149 -12.24 4.92 4.74
C ASP A 149 -12.59 4.50 3.31
N ILE A 150 -11.82 3.58 2.71
CA ILE A 150 -12.12 3.08 1.35
C ILE A 150 -13.52 2.44 1.26
N PRO A 151 -13.93 1.57 2.20
CA PRO A 151 -15.31 1.06 2.23
C PRO A 151 -16.37 2.16 2.27
N SER A 152 -16.19 3.16 3.13
CA SER A 152 -17.14 4.27 3.25
C SER A 152 -17.23 5.09 1.96
N LEU A 153 -16.09 5.51 1.42
CA LEU A 153 -16.02 6.32 0.19
C LEU A 153 -16.55 5.56 -1.03
N THR A 154 -16.24 4.27 -1.16
CA THR A 154 -16.74 3.42 -2.25
C THR A 154 -18.26 3.23 -2.14
N ALA A 155 -18.77 3.01 -0.92
CA ALA A 155 -20.20 2.90 -0.69
C ALA A 155 -20.95 4.18 -1.04
N GLU A 156 -20.37 5.35 -0.73
CA GLU A 156 -20.95 6.64 -1.10
C GLU A 156 -20.98 6.82 -2.62
N ALA A 157 -19.88 6.54 -3.31
CA ALA A 157 -19.81 6.59 -4.78
C ALA A 157 -20.86 5.68 -5.44
N ALA A 158 -21.03 4.47 -4.92
CA ALA A 158 -21.96 3.49 -5.47
C ALA A 158 -23.45 3.91 -5.34
N LYS A 159 -23.80 4.81 -4.41
CA LYS A 159 -25.19 5.31 -4.28
C LYS A 159 -25.67 6.05 -5.53
N GLU A 160 -24.76 6.66 -6.29
CA GLU A 160 -25.06 7.38 -7.53
C GLU A 160 -25.25 6.45 -8.73
N HIS A 161 -24.92 5.16 -8.57
CA HIS A 161 -24.94 4.17 -9.63
C HIS A 161 -25.69 2.89 -9.20
N PRO A 162 -27.00 2.98 -8.90
CA PRO A 162 -27.78 1.84 -8.46
C PRO A 162 -27.75 0.71 -9.50
N GLY A 163 -27.46 -0.51 -9.04
CA GLY A 163 -27.37 -1.70 -9.91
C GLY A 163 -25.95 -2.06 -10.36
N VAL A 164 -24.93 -1.27 -10.03
CA VAL A 164 -23.52 -1.61 -10.25
C VAL A 164 -22.90 -2.14 -8.95
N PRO A 165 -22.80 -3.46 -8.75
CA PRO A 165 -22.13 -4.03 -7.58
C PRO A 165 -20.64 -3.69 -7.56
N TYR A 166 -20.05 -3.66 -6.37
CA TYR A 166 -18.62 -3.45 -6.19
C TYR A 166 -17.97 -4.44 -5.22
N LEU A 167 -16.66 -4.59 -5.35
CA LEU A 167 -15.79 -5.38 -4.47
C LEU A 167 -14.60 -4.52 -4.07
N ILE A 168 -14.19 -4.59 -2.81
CA ILE A 168 -12.93 -4.01 -2.33
C ILE A 168 -11.97 -5.16 -2.07
N THR A 169 -10.79 -5.15 -2.71
CA THR A 169 -9.81 -6.21 -2.53
C THR A 169 -9.03 -6.05 -1.22
N ALA A 170 -8.26 -7.08 -0.85
CA ALA A 170 -7.15 -6.87 0.07
C ALA A 170 -6.17 -5.84 -0.53
N PRO A 171 -5.46 -5.06 0.31
CA PRO A 171 -4.31 -4.28 -0.15
C PRO A 171 -3.18 -5.23 -0.58
N LEU A 172 -2.07 -4.69 -1.09
CA LEU A 172 -0.91 -5.52 -1.50
C LEU A 172 -0.41 -6.42 -0.37
N GLY A 173 -0.33 -5.90 0.86
CA GLY A 173 -0.07 -6.71 2.05
C GLY A 173 1.25 -7.48 2.00
N LEU A 174 1.32 -8.60 2.73
CA LEU A 174 2.46 -9.52 2.71
C LEU A 174 2.34 -10.53 1.56
N HIS A 175 2.36 -10.04 0.32
CA HIS A 175 2.31 -10.88 -0.88
C HIS A 175 3.71 -11.35 -1.29
N GLU A 176 3.88 -12.63 -1.64
CA GLU A 176 5.20 -13.20 -1.99
C GLU A 176 5.91 -12.45 -3.12
N LEU A 177 5.16 -12.01 -4.15
CA LEU A 177 5.70 -11.19 -5.24
C LEU A 177 6.35 -9.86 -4.78
N LEU A 178 5.97 -9.30 -3.62
CA LEU A 178 6.64 -8.12 -3.10
C LEU A 178 8.05 -8.43 -2.60
N VAL A 179 8.31 -9.67 -2.16
CA VAL A 179 9.67 -10.11 -1.82
C VAL A 179 10.57 -10.03 -3.05
N ASP A 180 10.05 -10.47 -4.21
CA ASP A 180 10.77 -10.40 -5.48
C ASP A 180 11.03 -8.95 -5.89
N VAL A 181 10.03 -8.07 -5.80
CA VAL A 181 10.18 -6.64 -6.14
C VAL A 181 11.21 -5.94 -5.25
N VAL A 182 11.21 -6.23 -3.95
CA VAL A 182 12.19 -5.66 -3.01
C VAL A 182 13.60 -6.16 -3.35
N ASN A 183 13.77 -7.46 -3.57
CA ASN A 183 15.06 -8.05 -3.92
C ASN A 183 15.57 -7.54 -5.27
N ASP A 184 14.69 -7.41 -6.27
CA ASP A 184 15.01 -6.81 -7.57
C ASP A 184 15.54 -5.38 -7.41
N ARG A 185 14.83 -4.54 -6.63
CA ARG A 185 15.27 -3.15 -6.39
C ARG A 185 16.62 -3.08 -5.69
N ILE A 186 16.87 -3.93 -4.70
CA ILE A 186 18.16 -4.01 -4.00
C ILE A 186 19.28 -4.37 -4.98
N ASN A 187 19.10 -5.44 -5.76
CA ASN A 187 20.11 -5.92 -6.69
C ASN A 187 20.37 -4.90 -7.82
N TYR A 188 19.33 -4.22 -8.30
CA TYR A 188 19.47 -3.15 -9.28
C TYR A 188 20.34 -2.01 -8.73
N CYS A 189 20.05 -1.52 -7.52
CA CYS A 189 20.85 -0.46 -6.89
C CYS A 189 22.30 -0.88 -6.63
N LEU A 190 22.54 -2.13 -6.20
CA LEU A 190 23.90 -2.66 -6.04
C LEU A 190 24.65 -2.73 -7.38
N SER A 191 23.97 -3.17 -8.45
CA SER A 191 24.55 -3.22 -9.80
C SER A 191 24.86 -1.82 -10.33
N HIS A 192 24.01 -0.83 -10.01
CA HIS A 192 24.29 0.57 -10.33
C HIS A 192 25.56 1.06 -9.63
N LEU A 193 25.73 0.77 -8.34
CA LEU A 193 26.93 1.14 -7.58
C LEU A 193 28.20 0.43 -8.06
N ALA A 194 28.08 -0.76 -8.65
CA ALA A 194 29.17 -1.46 -9.30
C ALA A 194 29.54 -0.90 -10.69
N GLY A 195 28.69 -0.03 -11.26
CA GLY A 195 28.86 0.54 -12.60
C GLY A 195 28.28 -0.31 -13.74
N ASP A 196 27.53 -1.37 -13.42
CA ASP A 196 26.99 -2.31 -14.41
C ASP A 196 25.75 -1.77 -15.12
N VAL A 197 24.98 -0.91 -14.44
CA VAL A 197 23.74 -0.31 -14.95
C VAL A 197 23.64 1.18 -14.60
N LYS A 198 22.79 1.90 -15.33
CA LYS A 198 22.45 3.30 -15.04
C LYS A 198 21.65 3.41 -13.73
N GLU A 199 21.56 4.62 -13.19
CA GLU A 199 20.72 4.89 -12.03
C GLU A 199 19.24 4.63 -12.39
N CYS A 200 18.47 4.08 -11.44
CA CYS A 200 17.06 3.80 -11.69
C CYS A 200 16.21 5.08 -11.62
N ASP A 201 15.03 5.05 -12.25
CA ASP A 201 14.12 6.22 -12.36
C ASP A 201 13.67 6.79 -11.00
N VAL A 202 13.74 6.01 -9.93
CA VAL A 202 13.40 6.47 -8.57
C VAL A 202 14.58 7.18 -7.89
N CYS A 203 15.81 6.82 -8.25
CA CYS A 203 17.02 7.37 -7.63
C CYS A 203 17.60 8.55 -8.42
N VAL A 204 17.32 8.64 -9.72
CA VAL A 204 17.81 9.70 -10.60
C VAL A 204 17.59 11.08 -9.96
N ASP A 205 18.64 11.90 -10.00
CA ASP A 205 18.67 13.27 -9.44
C ASP A 205 18.45 13.40 -7.92
N THR A 206 18.34 12.28 -7.18
CA THR A 206 18.16 12.33 -5.72
C THR A 206 19.49 12.29 -4.95
N ASN A 207 20.57 11.80 -5.59
CA ASN A 207 21.86 11.51 -4.95
C ASN A 207 21.72 10.59 -3.72
N LYS A 208 20.69 9.73 -3.70
CA LYS A 208 20.39 8.79 -2.59
C LYS A 208 20.90 7.38 -2.83
N CYS A 209 21.10 6.96 -4.08
CA CYS A 209 21.65 5.63 -4.37
C CYS A 209 23.18 5.67 -4.22
N LYS A 210 23.66 5.58 -2.98
CA LYS A 210 25.09 5.53 -2.65
C LYS A 210 25.33 4.89 -1.29
N PHE A 211 26.51 4.29 -1.12
CA PHE A 211 26.98 3.96 0.21
C PHE A 211 27.27 5.24 1.00
N THR A 212 26.82 5.28 2.25
CA THR A 212 27.12 6.37 3.19
C THR A 212 28.08 5.83 4.23
N SER A 213 29.27 6.43 4.33
CA SER A 213 30.19 6.20 5.45
C SER A 213 29.81 7.12 6.61
N HIS A 214 29.70 6.57 7.82
CA HIS A 214 29.55 7.32 9.06
C HIS A 214 30.91 7.60 9.69
#